data_AF-A0A5J4R5S3-F1
#
_entry.id   AF-A0A5J4R5S3-F1
#
_cell.length_a   1.000
_cell.length_b   1.000
_cell.length_c   1.000
_cell.angle_alpha   90.00
_cell.angle_beta   90.00
_cell.angle_gamma   90.00
#
_symmetry.space_group_name_H-M   'P 1'
#
loop_
_entity.id
_entity.type
_entity.pdbx_description
1 polymer ?
#
loop_
_entity_poly.entity_id
_entity_poly.type
_entity_poly.pdbx_seq_one_letter_code
_entity_poly.pdbx_strand_id
1 'polypeptide(L)'
;MMKTLKLIIVLLFVSVCASAQKYQPSDPQATPEAKQLFHRLVELQKKGVMYGHQDDLMYGYTWWYETDRSDIKDITGDYPGVAGFELGHIELGEKRSLDSVSFAQITEQVKVFHKRNGVITISWHADNPYTGKTAWDVTSGDKAVKSILPGGEHHAKFNQWLTRLADYFLTWKDDNGKLIPFLF
;
A
#
# COMPACT_ATOMS: atom_id res chain seq x y z
N MET A 1 51.35 -27.62 -24.71
CA MET A 1 49.97 -27.76 -25.23
C MET A 1 48.98 -28.37 -24.23
N MET A 2 49.33 -29.41 -23.45
CA MET A 2 48.39 -30.05 -22.50
C MET A 2 48.16 -29.31 -21.17
N LYS A 3 49.03 -28.36 -20.79
CA LYS A 3 48.85 -27.53 -19.58
C LYS A 3 47.91 -26.34 -19.82
N THR A 4 47.91 -25.80 -21.04
CA THR A 4 47.01 -24.70 -21.46
C THR A 4 45.57 -25.17 -21.66
N LEU A 5 45.36 -26.44 -22.03
CA LEU A 5 44.01 -27.01 -22.20
C LEU A 5 43.29 -27.27 -20.87
N LYS A 6 44.02 -27.60 -19.80
CA LYS A 6 43.45 -27.77 -18.45
C LYS A 6 42.95 -26.45 -17.84
N LEU A 7 43.55 -25.32 -18.21
CA LEU A 7 43.17 -24.01 -17.69
C LEU A 7 41.83 -23.53 -18.29
N ILE A 8 41.55 -23.89 -19.55
CA ILE A 8 40.29 -23.53 -20.24
C ILE A 8 39.09 -24.32 -19.69
N ILE A 9 39.29 -25.57 -19.27
CA ILE A 9 38.23 -26.40 -18.69
C ILE A 9 37.84 -25.95 -17.27
N VAL A 10 38.77 -25.37 -16.51
CA VAL A 10 38.49 -24.81 -15.17
C VAL A 10 37.74 -23.47 -15.26
N LEU A 11 37.96 -22.70 -16.33
CA LEU A 11 37.24 -21.43 -16.57
C LEU A 11 35.79 -21.61 -17.04
N LEU A 12 35.41 -22.80 -17.51
CA LEU A 12 34.03 -23.13 -17.89
C LEU A 12 33.15 -23.59 -16.72
N PHE A 13 33.73 -23.88 -15.55
CA PHE A 13 32.99 -24.27 -14.34
C PHE A 13 32.71 -23.11 -13.37
N VAL A 14 33.22 -21.92 -13.66
CA VAL A 14 32.74 -20.68 -13.04
C VAL A 14 31.62 -20.12 -13.92
N SER A 15 30.63 -20.95 -14.29
CA SER A 15 29.35 -20.42 -14.71
C SER A 15 28.76 -19.79 -13.48
N VAL A 16 28.89 -18.46 -13.43
CA VAL A 16 28.30 -17.54 -12.51
C VAL A 16 26.85 -17.98 -12.21
N CYS A 17 26.66 -18.69 -11.09
CA CYS A 17 25.39 -18.69 -10.37
C CYS A 17 25.27 -17.29 -9.77
N ALA A 18 25.06 -16.28 -10.61
CA ALA A 18 24.43 -15.06 -10.17
C ALA A 18 23.05 -15.51 -9.71
N SER A 19 22.88 -15.67 -8.40
CA SER A 19 21.55 -15.63 -7.83
C SER A 19 20.98 -14.29 -8.26
N ALA A 20 20.16 -14.29 -9.31
CA ALA A 20 19.31 -13.16 -9.60
C ALA A 20 18.59 -12.85 -8.29
N GLN A 21 18.77 -11.62 -7.78
CA GLN A 21 18.11 -11.20 -6.56
C GLN A 21 16.61 -11.44 -6.73
N LYS A 22 16.10 -12.46 -6.05
CA LYS A 22 14.72 -12.88 -6.23
C LYS A 22 13.86 -11.92 -5.42
N TYR A 23 13.38 -10.86 -6.08
CA TYR A 23 12.39 -9.98 -5.48
C TYR A 23 11.17 -10.81 -5.08
N GLN A 24 10.79 -10.78 -3.81
CA GLN A 24 9.62 -11.46 -3.27
C GLN A 24 8.86 -10.50 -2.34
N PRO A 25 7.53 -10.62 -2.22
CA PRO A 25 6.76 -9.88 -1.22
C PRO A 25 7.23 -10.21 0.20
N SER A 26 6.99 -9.28 1.13
CA SER A 26 7.26 -9.47 2.57
C SER A 26 6.44 -10.61 3.18
N ASP A 27 5.23 -10.84 2.67
CA ASP A 27 4.41 -12.00 2.98
C ASP A 27 4.61 -13.12 1.94
N PRO A 28 5.28 -14.24 2.28
CA PRO A 28 5.44 -15.38 1.39
C PRO A 28 4.11 -16.03 0.97
N GLN A 29 3.07 -15.88 1.80
CA GLN A 29 1.73 -16.43 1.60
C GLN A 29 0.77 -15.43 0.92
N ALA A 30 1.28 -14.27 0.46
CA ALA A 30 0.48 -13.28 -0.24
C ALA A 30 -0.33 -13.90 -1.40
N THR A 31 -1.50 -13.34 -1.65
CA THR A 31 -2.40 -13.79 -2.71
C THR A 31 -1.72 -13.76 -4.09
N PRO A 32 -2.18 -14.55 -5.07
CA PRO A 32 -1.69 -14.46 -6.44
C PRO A 32 -1.74 -13.03 -7.00
N GLU A 33 -2.80 -12.29 -6.68
CA GLU A 33 -3.02 -10.90 -7.09
C GLU A 33 -1.96 -9.96 -6.49
N ALA A 34 -1.65 -10.09 -5.20
CA ALA A 34 -0.61 -9.30 -4.53
C ALA A 34 0.79 -9.62 -5.06
N LYS A 35 1.10 -10.90 -5.30
CA LYS A 35 2.34 -11.33 -5.96
C LYS A 35 2.46 -10.75 -7.36
N GLN A 36 1.36 -10.74 -8.12
CA GLN A 36 1.32 -10.16 -9.46
C GLN A 36 1.58 -8.64 -9.43
N LEU A 37 0.94 -7.91 -8.50
CA LEU A 37 1.19 -6.47 -8.32
C LEU A 37 2.67 -6.21 -8.00
N PHE A 38 3.23 -6.94 -7.03
CA PHE A 38 4.64 -6.80 -6.64
C PHE A 38 5.59 -7.03 -7.83
N HIS A 39 5.42 -8.11 -8.58
CA HIS A 39 6.25 -8.38 -9.76
C HIS A 39 6.05 -7.34 -10.87
N ARG A 40 4.81 -6.86 -11.07
CA ARG A 40 4.54 -5.76 -12.00
C ARG A 40 5.32 -4.50 -11.60
N LEU A 41 5.35 -4.13 -10.32
CA LEU A 41 6.11 -2.98 -9.82
C LEU A 41 7.62 -3.16 -10.04
N VAL A 42 8.15 -4.37 -9.81
CA VAL A 42 9.57 -4.71 -10.06
C VAL A 42 9.95 -4.55 -11.54
N GLU A 43 9.03 -4.81 -12.47
CA GLU A 43 9.27 -4.59 -13.90
C GLU A 43 9.06 -3.13 -14.32
N LEU A 44 8.07 -2.44 -13.75
CA LEU A 44 7.77 -1.05 -14.08
C LEU A 44 8.88 -0.09 -13.66
N GLN A 45 9.55 -0.33 -12.51
CA GLN A 45 10.69 0.51 -12.09
C GLN A 45 11.84 0.55 -13.11
N LYS A 46 11.95 -0.45 -14.00
CA LYS A 46 12.97 -0.49 -15.07
C LYS A 46 12.59 0.39 -16.27
N LYS A 47 11.32 0.80 -16.36
CA LYS A 47 10.76 1.56 -17.50
C LYS A 47 10.61 3.04 -17.20
N GLY A 48 10.46 3.42 -15.93
CA GLY A 48 10.32 4.81 -15.53
C GLY A 48 9.69 4.97 -14.16
N VAL A 49 9.20 6.17 -13.90
CA VAL A 49 8.56 6.56 -12.64
C VAL A 49 7.05 6.59 -12.83
N MET A 50 6.32 6.03 -11.87
CA MET A 50 4.87 6.19 -11.80
C MET A 50 4.54 7.44 -11.00
N TYR A 51 3.72 8.33 -11.57
CA TYR A 51 3.16 9.45 -10.84
C TYR A 51 2.02 8.98 -9.94
N GLY A 52 1.99 9.48 -8.71
CA GLY A 52 0.95 9.18 -7.73
C GLY A 52 0.35 10.44 -7.11
N HIS A 53 -0.93 10.37 -6.76
CA HIS A 53 -1.65 11.48 -6.12
C HIS A 53 -2.59 10.93 -5.03
N GLN A 54 -2.62 11.60 -3.87
CA GLN A 54 -3.44 11.24 -2.72
C GLN A 54 -4.86 11.78 -2.89
N ASP A 55 -5.87 10.95 -2.62
CA ASP A 55 -7.30 11.28 -2.66
C ASP A 55 -7.80 11.85 -4.01
N ASP A 56 -7.05 11.61 -5.09
CA ASP A 56 -7.30 12.12 -6.44
C ASP A 56 -8.70 11.76 -7.01
N LEU A 57 -9.24 10.63 -6.57
CA LEU A 57 -10.55 10.13 -6.98
C LEU A 57 -11.68 10.54 -6.02
N MET A 58 -11.34 11.17 -4.90
CA MET A 58 -12.29 11.50 -3.84
C MET A 58 -12.79 12.93 -3.98
N TYR A 59 -11.90 13.88 -4.24
CA TYR A 59 -12.21 15.29 -4.40
C TYR A 59 -11.07 16.01 -5.13
N GLY A 60 -11.34 17.24 -5.54
CA GLY A 60 -10.33 18.14 -6.08
C GLY A 60 -10.51 19.55 -5.56
N TYR A 61 -9.86 20.51 -6.20
CA TYR A 61 -9.87 21.90 -5.73
C TYR A 61 -11.27 22.52 -5.66
N THR A 62 -12.19 22.12 -6.54
CA THR A 62 -13.54 22.73 -6.65
C THR A 62 -14.70 21.74 -6.59
N TRP A 63 -14.44 20.45 -6.42
CA TRP A 63 -15.45 19.40 -6.50
C TRP A 63 -15.24 18.32 -5.45
N TRP A 64 -16.32 17.62 -5.09
CA TRP A 64 -16.30 16.55 -4.09
C TRP A 64 -17.10 15.34 -4.57
N TYR A 65 -16.44 14.18 -4.60
CA TYR A 65 -17.00 12.88 -4.94
C TYR A 65 -17.82 12.83 -6.24
N GLU A 66 -17.31 13.47 -7.29
CA GLU A 66 -17.91 13.41 -8.61
C GLU A 66 -17.47 12.16 -9.36
N THR A 67 -18.40 11.56 -10.11
CA THR A 67 -18.12 10.35 -10.88
C THR A 67 -17.12 10.64 -11.99
N ASP A 68 -16.14 9.75 -12.17
CA ASP A 68 -15.14 9.82 -13.25
C ASP A 68 -14.33 11.13 -13.29
N ARG A 69 -14.06 11.70 -12.11
CA ARG A 69 -13.36 12.98 -11.94
C ARG A 69 -11.98 12.82 -11.27
N SER A 70 -11.06 13.72 -11.58
CA SER A 70 -9.70 13.84 -11.05
C SER A 70 -9.10 15.16 -11.54
N ASP A 71 -8.51 15.97 -10.66
CA ASP A 71 -7.82 17.20 -11.08
C ASP A 71 -6.63 16.87 -12.01
N ILE A 72 -5.97 15.73 -11.79
CA ILE A 72 -4.87 15.25 -12.64
C ILE A 72 -5.38 14.88 -14.03
N LYS A 73 -6.50 14.16 -14.11
CA LYS A 73 -7.14 13.84 -15.40
C LYS A 73 -7.59 15.09 -16.14
N ASP A 74 -8.15 16.07 -15.43
CA ASP A 74 -8.62 17.31 -16.05
C ASP A 74 -7.48 18.10 -16.71
N ILE A 75 -6.29 18.08 -16.10
CA ILE A 75 -5.15 18.85 -16.58
C ILE A 75 -4.34 18.07 -17.63
N THR A 76 -4.20 16.75 -17.44
CA THR A 76 -3.26 15.93 -18.23
C THR A 76 -3.94 15.03 -19.25
N GLY A 77 -5.25 14.81 -19.13
CA GLY A 77 -6.04 13.88 -19.95
C GLY A 77 -6.06 12.44 -19.44
N ASP A 78 -5.33 12.10 -18.36
CA ASP A 78 -5.30 10.75 -17.79
C ASP A 78 -5.20 10.77 -16.25
N TYR A 79 -5.59 9.68 -15.60
CA TYR A 79 -5.46 9.51 -14.16
C TYR A 79 -3.99 9.34 -13.72
N PRO A 80 -3.66 9.56 -12.43
CA PRO A 80 -2.37 9.15 -11.91
C PRO A 80 -2.19 7.62 -12.08
N GLY A 81 -0.94 7.16 -12.17
CA GLY A 81 -0.66 5.72 -12.20
C GLY A 81 -0.84 5.05 -10.83
N VAL A 82 -0.71 5.84 -9.75
CA VAL A 82 -0.87 5.42 -8.36
C VAL A 82 -1.89 6.32 -7.66
N ALA A 83 -2.92 5.74 -7.04
CA ALA A 83 -3.87 6.47 -6.21
C ALA A 83 -3.59 6.16 -4.74
N GLY A 84 -3.39 7.23 -3.96
CA GLY A 84 -3.24 7.16 -2.52
C GLY A 84 -4.56 7.38 -1.79
N PHE A 85 -4.80 6.66 -0.70
CA PHE A 85 -5.95 6.89 0.19
C PHE A 85 -5.54 6.86 1.66
N GLU A 86 -6.26 7.58 2.52
CA GLU A 86 -5.97 7.75 3.93
C GLU A 86 -7.06 7.14 4.83
N LEU A 87 -6.65 6.40 5.87
CA LEU A 87 -7.56 5.65 6.74
C LEU A 87 -7.64 6.11 8.20
N GLY A 88 -7.03 7.23 8.60
CA GLY A 88 -7.11 7.74 9.97
C GLY A 88 -8.56 7.91 10.42
N HIS A 89 -8.83 7.68 11.69
CA HIS A 89 -10.16 7.47 12.31
C HIS A 89 -10.85 6.14 12.04
N ILE A 90 -10.37 5.27 11.14
CA ILE A 90 -10.91 3.92 11.01
C ILE A 90 -10.72 3.12 12.30
N GLU A 91 -9.62 3.39 13.00
CA GLU A 91 -9.25 2.81 14.28
C GLU A 91 -10.22 3.16 15.40
N LEU A 92 -10.96 4.25 15.24
CA LEU A 92 -11.98 4.73 16.17
C LEU A 92 -13.35 4.11 15.86
N GLY A 93 -13.50 3.48 14.68
CA GLY A 93 -14.77 2.89 14.22
C GLY A 93 -15.68 3.91 13.55
N GLU A 94 -15.11 5.02 13.08
CA GLU A 94 -15.83 6.07 12.37
C GLU A 94 -16.25 5.61 10.97
N LYS A 95 -17.18 6.35 10.36
CA LYS A 95 -17.64 6.10 8.98
C LYS A 95 -16.84 6.90 7.93
N ARG A 96 -16.00 7.83 8.38
CA ARG A 96 -15.23 8.76 7.57
C ARG A 96 -13.80 8.86 8.10
N SER A 97 -12.86 9.16 7.22
CA SER A 97 -11.49 9.45 7.56
C SER A 97 -11.36 10.78 8.31
N LEU A 98 -10.16 11.08 8.80
CA LEU A 98 -9.83 12.39 9.37
C LEU A 98 -10.05 13.56 8.40
N ASP A 99 -10.01 13.31 7.09
CA ASP A 99 -10.27 14.29 6.03
C ASP A 99 -11.74 14.32 5.58
N SER A 100 -12.64 13.71 6.37
CA SER A 100 -14.09 13.63 6.09
C SER A 100 -14.48 12.78 4.88
N VAL A 101 -13.55 12.02 4.29
CA VAL A 101 -13.82 11.09 3.18
C VAL A 101 -14.50 9.83 3.72
N SER A 102 -15.61 9.37 3.12
CA SER A 102 -16.26 8.15 3.60
C SER A 102 -15.47 6.89 3.26
N PHE A 103 -15.34 5.97 4.22
CA PHE A 103 -14.74 4.65 3.96
C PHE A 103 -15.55 3.83 2.94
N ALA A 104 -16.87 4.01 2.86
CA ALA A 104 -17.67 3.37 1.81
C ALA A 104 -17.26 3.89 0.42
N GLN A 105 -17.06 5.21 0.31
CA GLN A 105 -16.62 5.86 -0.92
C GLN A 105 -15.18 5.48 -1.30
N ILE A 106 -14.26 5.36 -0.33
CA ILE A 106 -12.91 4.84 -0.57
C ILE A 106 -12.98 3.43 -1.13
N THR A 107 -13.81 2.55 -0.54
CA THR A 107 -13.99 1.18 -1.04
C THR A 107 -14.50 1.15 -2.48
N GLU A 108 -15.43 2.04 -2.84
CA GLU A 108 -15.92 2.19 -4.22
C GLU A 108 -14.78 2.62 -5.16
N GLN A 109 -14.02 3.66 -4.82
CA GLN A 109 -12.94 4.18 -5.67
C GLN A 109 -11.75 3.22 -5.79
N VAL A 110 -11.43 2.48 -4.73
CA VAL A 110 -10.45 1.38 -4.78
C VAL A 110 -10.84 0.36 -5.85
N LYS A 111 -12.11 -0.05 -5.92
CA LYS A 111 -12.59 -0.99 -6.95
C LYS A 111 -12.53 -0.37 -8.35
N VAL A 112 -12.96 0.88 -8.50
CA VAL A 112 -12.92 1.61 -9.78
C VAL A 112 -11.49 1.72 -10.31
N PHE A 113 -10.55 2.11 -9.45
CA PHE A 113 -9.15 2.31 -9.84
C PHE A 113 -8.43 0.99 -10.10
N HIS A 114 -8.71 -0.04 -9.30
CA HIS A 114 -8.21 -1.40 -9.56
C HIS A 114 -8.66 -1.91 -10.93
N LYS A 115 -9.94 -1.70 -11.30
CA LYS A 115 -10.50 -2.08 -12.61
C LYS A 115 -9.80 -1.37 -13.78
N ARG A 116 -9.19 -0.22 -13.52
CA ARG A 116 -8.36 0.53 -14.48
C ARG A 116 -6.89 0.09 -14.50
N ASN A 117 -6.55 -1.00 -13.81
CA ASN A 117 -5.17 -1.46 -13.59
C ASN A 117 -4.29 -0.42 -12.88
N GLY A 118 -4.88 0.52 -12.13
CA GLY A 118 -4.15 1.47 -11.29
C GLY A 118 -3.53 0.80 -10.06
N VAL A 119 -2.49 1.42 -9.49
CA VAL A 119 -1.84 0.94 -8.26
C VAL A 119 -2.41 1.68 -7.06
N ILE A 120 -2.87 0.95 -6.05
CA ILE A 120 -3.43 1.53 -4.83
C ILE A 120 -2.34 1.55 -3.75
N THR A 121 -2.19 2.68 -3.08
CA THR A 121 -1.35 2.81 -1.87
C THR A 121 -2.16 3.42 -0.75
N ILE A 122 -1.93 2.99 0.48
CA ILE A 122 -2.72 3.36 1.64
C ILE A 122 -1.81 3.91 2.73
N SER A 123 -2.23 5.00 3.35
CA SER A 123 -1.62 5.56 4.56
C SER A 123 -2.60 5.53 5.73
N TRP A 124 -2.07 5.69 6.95
CA TRP A 124 -2.87 5.67 8.16
C TRP A 124 -2.29 6.61 9.22
N HIS A 125 -2.91 7.78 9.35
CA HIS A 125 -2.69 8.75 10.42
C HIS A 125 -3.56 8.39 11.62
N ALA A 126 -3.26 7.26 12.26
CA ALA A 126 -3.96 6.83 13.47
C ALA A 126 -3.81 7.85 14.61
N ASP A 127 -4.87 8.02 15.39
CA ASP A 127 -4.79 8.79 16.63
C ASP A 127 -3.70 8.26 17.57
N ASN A 128 -3.13 9.14 18.39
CA ASN A 128 -2.19 8.76 19.42
C ASN A 128 -2.87 7.80 20.42
N PRO A 129 -2.42 6.54 20.51
CA PRO A 129 -3.09 5.52 21.33
C PRO A 129 -3.00 5.80 22.83
N TYR A 130 -2.03 6.62 23.26
CA TYR A 130 -1.78 6.95 24.66
C TYR A 130 -2.63 8.12 25.15
N THR A 131 -2.74 9.18 24.35
CA THR A 131 -3.46 10.40 24.74
C THR A 131 -4.88 10.46 24.18
N GLY A 132 -5.18 9.67 23.14
CA GLY A 132 -6.45 9.70 22.41
C GLY A 132 -6.66 10.97 21.57
N LYS A 133 -5.58 11.69 21.23
CA LYS A 133 -5.61 12.84 20.33
C LYS A 133 -5.09 12.44 18.94
N THR A 134 -5.06 13.38 18.01
CA THR A 134 -4.61 13.18 16.62
C THR A 134 -3.20 12.60 16.49
N ALA A 135 -2.85 12.07 15.31
CA ALA A 135 -1.50 11.64 14.93
C ALA A 135 -0.39 12.69 15.19
N TRP A 136 -0.72 13.99 15.21
CA TRP A 136 0.22 15.08 15.48
C TRP A 136 0.43 15.37 16.98
N ASP A 137 -0.28 14.69 17.89
CA ASP A 137 -0.08 14.89 19.31
C ASP A 137 1.18 14.18 19.81
N VAL A 138 2.22 14.98 20.07
CA VAL A 138 3.52 14.51 20.58
C VAL A 138 3.67 14.66 22.09
N THR A 139 2.62 15.06 22.82
CA THR A 139 2.71 15.35 24.26
C THR A 139 3.04 14.14 25.14
N SER A 140 2.80 12.92 24.64
CA SER A 140 3.20 11.67 25.32
C SER A 140 4.67 11.30 25.15
N GLY A 141 5.44 12.02 24.33
CA GLY A 141 6.81 11.63 23.97
C GLY A 141 6.88 10.21 23.40
N ASP A 142 7.83 9.42 23.87
CA ASP A 142 8.05 8.03 23.43
C ASP A 142 7.03 7.02 23.98
N LYS A 143 6.16 7.44 24.91
CA LYS A 143 5.20 6.55 25.59
C LYS A 143 4.16 5.97 24.64
N ALA A 144 3.75 6.72 23.60
CA ALA A 144 2.78 6.25 22.62
C ALA A 144 3.23 4.93 21.99
N VAL A 145 4.41 4.92 21.37
CA VAL A 145 4.97 3.72 20.73
C VAL A 145 5.27 2.63 21.76
N LYS A 146 5.91 2.97 22.89
CA LYS A 146 6.21 1.97 23.94
C LYS A 146 4.96 1.26 24.47
N SER A 147 3.85 1.99 24.60
CA SER A 147 2.61 1.45 25.15
C SER A 147 1.89 0.47 24.24
N ILE A 148 2.13 0.50 22.92
CA ILE A 148 1.46 -0.40 21.96
C ILE A 148 2.26 -1.66 21.63
N LEU A 149 3.54 -1.72 21.96
CA LEU A 149 4.38 -2.91 21.77
C LEU A 149 3.93 -4.07 22.68
N PRO A 150 4.30 -5.33 22.36
CA PRO A 150 3.95 -6.48 23.21
C PRO A 150 4.35 -6.26 24.68
N GLY A 151 3.38 -6.44 25.59
CA GLY A 151 3.52 -6.17 27.02
C GLY A 151 3.25 -4.72 27.45
N GLY A 152 3.01 -3.80 26.52
CA GLY A 152 2.62 -2.41 26.80
C GLY A 152 1.15 -2.27 27.19
N GLU A 153 0.82 -1.21 27.95
CA GLU A 153 -0.52 -0.98 28.53
C GLU A 153 -1.62 -0.73 27.48
N HIS A 154 -1.27 -0.25 26.28
CA HIS A 154 -2.19 0.00 25.16
C HIS A 154 -2.06 -1.06 24.05
N HIS A 155 -1.34 -2.17 24.27
CA HIS A 155 -1.15 -3.21 23.26
C HIS A 155 -2.48 -3.79 22.75
N ALA A 156 -3.40 -4.10 23.66
CA ALA A 156 -4.72 -4.62 23.29
C ALA A 156 -5.54 -3.61 22.47
N LYS A 157 -5.49 -2.32 22.83
CA LYS A 157 -6.15 -1.23 22.09
C LYS A 157 -5.60 -1.12 20.67
N PHE A 158 -4.27 -1.14 20.51
CA PHE A 158 -3.66 -1.06 19.19
C PHE A 158 -3.95 -2.31 18.33
N ASN A 159 -3.97 -3.52 18.91
CA ASN A 159 -4.39 -4.70 18.18
C ASN A 159 -5.86 -4.61 17.71
N GLN A 160 -6.75 -4.06 18.52
CA GLN A 160 -8.13 -3.80 18.08
C GLN A 160 -8.18 -2.83 16.89
N TRP A 161 -7.32 -1.81 16.88
CA TRP A 161 -7.19 -0.88 15.76
C TRP A 161 -6.71 -1.57 14.48
N LEU A 162 -5.68 -2.42 14.59
CA LEU A 162 -5.20 -3.25 13.49
C LEU A 162 -6.27 -4.24 13.00
N THR A 163 -7.11 -4.79 13.88
CA THR A 163 -8.25 -5.63 13.49
C THR A 163 -9.25 -4.85 12.65
N ARG A 164 -9.57 -3.61 13.01
CA ARG A 164 -10.50 -2.76 12.21
C ARG A 164 -9.97 -2.50 10.80
N LEU A 165 -8.67 -2.24 10.66
CA LEU A 165 -8.02 -2.14 9.35
C LEU A 165 -8.13 -3.44 8.56
N ALA A 166 -7.76 -4.57 9.18
CA ALA A 166 -7.80 -5.87 8.52
C ALA A 166 -9.21 -6.23 8.05
N ASP A 167 -10.22 -6.05 8.90
CA ASP A 167 -11.63 -6.29 8.58
C ASP A 167 -12.09 -5.42 7.41
N TYR A 168 -11.68 -4.15 7.38
CA TYR A 168 -11.98 -3.24 6.29
C TYR A 168 -11.31 -3.65 4.98
N PHE A 169 -10.03 -4.01 4.99
CA PHE A 169 -9.32 -4.49 3.80
C PHE A 169 -9.93 -5.79 3.25
N LEU A 170 -10.46 -6.66 4.11
CA LEU A 170 -11.15 -7.89 3.68
C LEU A 170 -12.45 -7.61 2.90
N THR A 171 -12.98 -6.37 2.95
CA THR A 171 -14.13 -5.95 2.13
C THR A 171 -13.74 -5.56 0.70
N TRP A 172 -12.46 -5.30 0.43
CA TRP A 172 -11.97 -4.86 -0.87
C TRP A 172 -11.84 -6.03 -1.83
N LYS A 173 -12.96 -6.37 -2.46
CA LYS A 173 -13.06 -7.44 -3.45
C LYS A 173 -13.46 -6.90 -4.82
N ASP A 174 -12.85 -7.43 -5.87
CA ASP A 174 -13.20 -7.17 -7.25
C ASP A 174 -14.56 -7.80 -7.63
N ASP A 175 -14.99 -7.59 -8.88
CA ASP A 175 -16.23 -8.15 -9.43
C ASP A 175 -16.24 -9.70 -9.43
N ASN A 176 -15.09 -10.35 -9.28
CA ASN A 176 -14.93 -11.81 -9.20
C ASN A 176 -14.80 -12.32 -7.75
N GLY A 177 -14.92 -11.44 -6.74
CA GLY A 177 -14.77 -11.79 -5.33
C GLY A 177 -13.32 -11.97 -4.85
N LYS A 178 -12.32 -11.62 -5.67
CA LYS A 178 -10.90 -11.69 -5.32
C LYS A 178 -10.48 -10.44 -4.55
N LEU A 179 -9.60 -10.61 -3.56
CA LEU A 179 -9.05 -9.49 -2.80
C LEU A 179 -8.21 -8.58 -3.71
N ILE A 180 -8.43 -7.28 -3.58
CA ILE A 180 -7.72 -6.25 -4.33
C ILE A 180 -6.36 -6.00 -3.66
N PRO A 181 -5.22 -6.10 -4.38
CA PRO A 181 -3.92 -5.84 -3.81
C PRO A 181 -3.63 -4.33 -3.73
N PHE A 182 -2.94 -3.92 -2.66
CA PHE A 182 -2.53 -2.54 -2.41
C PHE A 182 -1.17 -2.51 -1.70
N LEU A 183 -0.58 -1.32 -1.62
CA LEU A 183 0.61 -1.02 -0.82
C LEU A 183 0.17 -0.39 0.51
N PHE A 184 0.69 -0.86 1.63
CA PHE A 184 0.43 -0.34 2.97
C PHE A 184 1.76 -0.12 3.69
#